data_AF-A0A7S3T960-F1
#
_entry.id   AF-A0A7S3T960-F1
#
_cell.length_a   1.000
_cell.length_b   1.000
_cell.length_c   1.000
_cell.angle_alpha   90.00
_cell.angle_beta   90.00
_cell.angle_gamma   90.00
#
_symmetry.space_group_name_H-M   'P 1'
#
loop_
_entity.id
_entity.type
_entity.pdbx_description
1 polymer ?
#
loop_
_entity_poly.entity_id
_entity_poly.type
_entity_poly.pdbx_seq_one_letter_code
_entity_poly.pdbx_strand_id
1 'polypeptide(L)'
;RQVAACARQGSNPAPMEESGDALAKKRRLAISPRPVCFSCRLVAAPMVGASNLAFRLLCRRHGADTCYTEMLFSERLLSDEAYRRRKLQTCVDDRPLIVQLQGNDPATVAAAAALVERTCPCDAIDLNLGCPLPQAEAQVFGAYLLDREHWPTLGRIVERILESTSLPVTAKIRLLESSEETLALCRVLAAAGCSLIAIHGRERPAAELHRGQRQAVAADLDAIRDVAQAMGATPLLLSNGNTQAPRDVLLNLQQTGAHGVMAAEGLLRDPRLFEEEAAVLGRGEGGRGDVMRGEGGSEE
;
A
#
# COMPACT_ATOMS: atom_id res chain seq x y z
N ARG A 1 53.18 16.03 -67.76
CA ARG A 1 52.17 15.17 -68.43
C ARG A 1 52.04 13.89 -67.62
N GLN A 2 50.81 13.58 -67.16
CA GLN A 2 50.27 12.28 -66.67
C GLN A 2 51.03 11.55 -65.54
N VAL A 3 50.55 11.51 -64.29
CA VAL A 3 49.37 10.80 -63.71
C VAL A 3 49.54 9.28 -63.70
N ALA A 4 49.79 8.72 -62.51
CA ALA A 4 49.43 7.35 -62.13
C ALA A 4 49.08 7.34 -60.63
N ALA A 5 47.77 7.33 -60.35
CA ALA A 5 47.20 7.21 -59.02
C ALA A 5 47.05 5.72 -58.67
N CYS A 6 47.53 5.30 -57.51
CA CYS A 6 47.17 4.02 -56.90
C CYS A 6 46.34 4.34 -55.64
N ALA A 7 45.03 4.17 -55.75
CA ALA A 7 44.09 4.33 -54.66
C ALA A 7 44.16 3.12 -53.72
N ARG A 8 44.50 3.33 -52.45
CA ARG A 8 44.14 2.41 -51.37
C ARG A 8 43.10 3.10 -50.50
N GLN A 9 41.86 2.65 -50.63
CA GLN A 9 40.76 3.02 -49.73
C GLN A 9 41.03 2.36 -48.38
N GLY A 10 41.50 3.14 -47.41
CA GLY A 10 41.40 2.78 -45.99
C GLY A 10 40.05 3.26 -45.47
N SER A 11 39.09 2.36 -45.34
CA SER A 11 37.83 2.63 -44.65
C SER A 11 38.10 2.87 -43.16
N ASN A 12 37.92 4.10 -42.70
CA ASN A 12 37.89 4.42 -41.29
C ASN A 12 36.57 3.85 -40.72
N PRO A 13 36.57 3.01 -39.66
CA PRO A 13 35.30 2.63 -39.04
C PRO A 13 34.68 3.87 -38.41
N ALA A 14 33.41 4.12 -38.75
CA ALA A 14 32.60 5.15 -38.11
C ALA A 14 32.58 4.92 -36.59
N PRO A 15 32.54 5.98 -35.76
CA PRO A 15 32.31 5.81 -34.33
C PRO A 15 30.98 5.08 -34.17
N MET A 16 31.00 3.90 -33.52
CA MET A 16 29.78 3.23 -33.12
C MET A 16 29.01 4.19 -32.21
N GLU A 17 27.91 4.75 -32.71
CA GLU A 17 26.89 5.32 -31.86
C GLU A 17 26.41 4.20 -30.93
N GLU A 18 26.86 4.23 -29.67
CA GLU A 18 26.26 3.41 -28.63
C GLU A 18 24.78 3.79 -28.59
N SER A 19 23.92 2.82 -28.91
CA SER A 19 22.47 2.99 -28.86
C SER A 19 22.08 3.50 -27.46
N GLY A 20 21.17 4.48 -27.41
CA GLY A 20 20.69 5.05 -26.13
C GLY A 20 20.15 4.00 -25.13
N ASP A 21 19.86 2.80 -25.63
CA ASP A 21 19.41 1.63 -24.89
C ASP A 21 20.54 0.96 -24.06
N ALA A 22 21.79 1.03 -24.52
CA ALA A 22 22.96 0.55 -23.78
C ALA A 22 23.36 1.50 -22.65
N LEU A 23 23.14 2.80 -22.83
CA LEU A 23 23.37 3.83 -21.81
C LEU A 23 22.30 3.78 -20.70
N ALA A 24 21.05 3.49 -21.05
CA ALA A 24 19.94 3.27 -20.12
C ALA A 24 20.13 2.02 -19.24
N LYS A 25 20.72 0.94 -19.78
CA LYS A 25 21.05 -0.27 -19.03
C LYS A 25 22.18 -0.09 -18.00
N LYS A 26 23.03 0.92 -18.15
CA LYS A 26 24.25 1.10 -17.33
C LYS A 26 24.09 1.96 -16.07
N ARG A 27 22.90 2.50 -15.79
CA ARG A 27 22.62 3.30 -14.57
C ARG A 27 21.20 3.12 -14.03
N ARG A 28 20.76 1.89 -13.76
CA ARG A 28 19.74 1.68 -12.72
C ARG A 28 20.48 1.47 -11.40
N LEU A 29 20.80 2.55 -10.68
CA LEU A 29 20.95 2.38 -9.24
C LEU A 29 19.60 1.83 -8.76
N ALA A 30 19.59 0.63 -8.20
CA ALA A 30 18.40 0.09 -7.57
C ALA A 30 17.91 1.12 -6.56
N ILE A 31 16.70 1.64 -6.76
CA ILE A 31 16.13 2.63 -5.86
C ILE A 31 15.95 1.92 -4.53
N SER A 32 16.69 2.35 -3.51
CA SER A 32 16.61 1.72 -2.20
C SER A 32 15.20 1.90 -1.63
N PRO A 33 14.59 0.85 -1.04
CA PRO A 33 13.30 0.97 -0.39
C PRO A 33 13.34 2.09 0.66
N ARG A 34 12.34 2.95 0.67
CA ARG A 34 12.18 3.95 1.73
C ARG A 34 11.41 3.32 2.89
N PRO A 35 11.98 3.26 4.10
CA PRO A 35 11.33 2.58 5.21
C PRO A 35 10.08 3.33 5.68
N VAL A 36 9.09 2.58 6.15
CA VAL A 36 7.99 3.14 6.94
C VAL A 36 8.51 3.44 8.35
N CYS A 37 8.55 4.73 8.70
CA CYS A 37 9.12 5.22 9.97
C CYS A 37 8.05 5.57 11.02
N PHE A 38 6.85 5.01 10.88
CA PHE A 38 5.73 5.22 11.80
C PHE A 38 5.11 3.87 12.20
N SER A 39 4.29 3.90 13.26
CA SER A 39 3.71 2.69 13.82
C SER A 39 2.60 2.12 12.94
N CYS A 40 2.74 0.86 12.52
CA CYS A 40 1.75 0.12 11.73
C CYS A 40 1.25 -1.12 12.46
N ARG A 41 1.10 -1.07 13.79
CA ARG A 41 0.70 -2.26 14.55
C ARG A 41 -0.82 -2.47 14.52
N LEU A 42 -1.60 -1.40 14.68
CA LEU A 42 -3.06 -1.41 14.65
C LEU A 42 -3.55 -0.54 13.50
N VAL A 43 -4.00 -1.17 12.41
CA VAL A 43 -4.22 -0.49 11.13
C VAL A 43 -5.68 -0.55 10.70
N ALA A 44 -6.27 0.62 10.40
CA ALA A 44 -7.59 0.70 9.77
C ALA A 44 -7.47 0.53 8.25
N ALA A 45 -8.13 -0.49 7.71
CA ALA A 45 -8.05 -0.88 6.31
C ALA A 45 -8.67 0.16 5.35
N PRO A 46 -8.23 0.17 4.08
CA PRO A 46 -8.90 0.93 3.03
C PRO A 46 -10.23 0.26 2.66
N MET A 47 -11.33 1.00 2.78
CA MET A 47 -12.68 0.53 2.45
C MET A 47 -13.44 1.60 1.67
N VAL A 48 -13.78 1.29 0.42
CA VAL A 48 -14.56 2.20 -0.44
C VAL A 48 -15.92 2.49 0.20
N GLY A 49 -16.26 3.77 0.31
CA GLY A 49 -17.49 4.25 0.94
C GLY A 49 -17.45 4.32 2.46
N ALA A 50 -16.37 3.88 3.12
CA ALA A 50 -16.29 3.82 4.57
C ALA A 50 -15.07 4.56 5.16
N SER A 51 -13.86 4.36 4.62
CA SER A 51 -12.62 4.95 5.16
C SER A 51 -12.44 6.45 4.84
N ASN A 52 -13.50 7.24 5.01
CA ASN A 52 -13.48 8.70 4.92
C ASN A 52 -12.81 9.33 6.16
N LEU A 53 -12.56 10.64 6.12
CA LEU A 53 -11.87 11.35 7.22
C LEU A 53 -12.56 11.14 8.58
N ALA A 54 -13.89 11.28 8.64
CA ALA A 54 -14.62 11.15 9.90
C ALA A 54 -14.45 9.76 10.53
N PHE A 55 -14.49 8.71 9.72
CA PHE A 55 -14.28 7.33 10.18
C PHE A 55 -12.83 7.10 10.62
N ARG A 56 -11.84 7.58 9.85
CA ARG A 56 -10.42 7.45 10.24
C ARG A 56 -10.14 8.13 11.58
N LEU A 57 -10.63 9.35 11.79
CA LEU A 57 -10.51 10.06 13.07
C LEU A 57 -11.20 9.30 14.21
N LEU A 58 -12.34 8.66 13.95
CA LEU A 58 -13.00 7.81 14.94
C LEU A 58 -12.15 6.60 15.30
N CYS A 59 -11.60 5.87 14.33
CA CYS A 59 -10.69 4.76 14.60
C CYS A 59 -9.44 5.19 15.37
N ARG A 60 -8.87 6.37 15.06
CA ARG A 60 -7.72 6.92 15.80
C ARG A 60 -8.02 7.20 17.27
N ARG A 61 -9.17 7.81 17.56
CA ARG A 61 -9.62 8.03 18.94
C ARG A 61 -9.74 6.73 19.74
N HIS A 62 -9.91 5.61 19.05
CA HIS A 62 -10.06 4.28 19.61
C HIS A 62 -8.84 3.36 19.39
N GLY A 63 -7.66 3.95 19.14
CA GLY A 63 -6.40 3.22 19.18
C GLY A 63 -5.82 2.76 17.84
N ALA A 64 -6.39 3.16 16.70
CA ALA A 64 -5.72 2.92 15.41
C ALA A 64 -4.45 3.76 15.27
N ASP A 65 -3.32 3.12 15.01
CA ASP A 65 -2.02 3.78 14.79
C ASP A 65 -1.98 4.45 13.41
N THR A 66 -2.40 3.69 12.40
CA THR A 66 -2.33 4.09 10.99
C THR A 66 -3.68 3.84 10.34
N CYS A 67 -4.09 4.76 9.47
CA CYS A 67 -5.30 4.61 8.67
C CYS A 67 -4.98 4.74 7.19
N TYR A 68 -5.76 4.04 6.37
CA TYR A 68 -5.71 4.15 4.93
C TYR A 68 -6.88 5.00 4.43
N THR A 69 -6.69 5.74 3.33
CA THR A 69 -7.81 6.32 2.59
C THR A 69 -8.71 5.22 2.00
N GLU A 70 -9.85 5.61 1.43
CA GLU A 70 -10.49 4.76 0.43
C GLU A 70 -9.52 4.47 -0.75
N MET A 71 -9.80 3.41 -1.52
CA MET A 71 -9.10 3.16 -2.79
C MET A 71 -9.42 4.25 -3.81
N LEU A 72 -8.38 4.88 -4.37
CA LEU A 72 -8.51 6.00 -5.31
C LEU A 72 -8.08 5.61 -6.72
N PHE A 73 -8.91 5.93 -7.72
CA PHE A 73 -8.56 5.70 -9.12
C PHE A 73 -7.53 6.74 -9.59
N SER A 74 -6.35 6.28 -10.01
CA SER A 74 -5.24 7.17 -10.40
C SER A 74 -5.61 8.13 -11.54
N GLU A 75 -6.29 7.63 -12.57
CA GLU A 75 -6.76 8.47 -13.69
C GLU A 75 -7.74 9.56 -13.26
N ARG A 76 -8.65 9.24 -12.33
CA ARG A 76 -9.62 10.20 -11.80
C ARG A 76 -8.95 11.23 -10.91
N LEU A 77 -7.95 10.83 -10.13
CA LEU A 77 -7.12 11.78 -9.39
C LEU A 77 -6.44 12.78 -10.32
N LEU A 78 -6.04 12.40 -11.53
CA LEU A 78 -5.41 13.32 -12.48
C LEU A 78 -6.44 14.21 -13.19
N SER A 79 -7.55 13.64 -13.64
CA SER A 79 -8.53 14.30 -14.52
C SER A 79 -9.65 15.06 -13.82
N ASP A 80 -10.03 14.69 -12.59
CA ASP A 80 -11.26 15.18 -11.92
C ASP A 80 -10.94 15.87 -10.58
N GLU A 81 -10.98 17.21 -10.58
CA GLU A 81 -10.70 18.00 -9.37
C GLU A 81 -11.75 17.80 -8.27
N ALA A 82 -13.02 17.63 -8.64
CA ALA A 82 -14.08 17.39 -7.67
C ALA A 82 -13.90 16.02 -6.99
N TYR A 83 -13.43 15.02 -7.74
CA TYR A 83 -13.04 13.72 -7.18
C TYR A 83 -11.87 13.87 -6.20
N ARG A 84 -10.79 14.57 -6.58
CA ARG A 84 -9.65 14.85 -5.69
C ARG A 84 -10.11 15.51 -4.38
N ARG A 85 -10.83 16.62 -4.48
CA ARG A 85 -11.28 17.41 -3.32
C ARG A 85 -12.15 16.62 -2.36
N ARG A 86 -13.01 15.75 -2.90
CA ARG A 86 -13.90 14.89 -2.10
C ARG A 86 -13.16 13.73 -1.46
N LYS A 87 -12.19 13.12 -2.16
CA LYS A 87 -11.58 11.85 -1.74
C LYS A 87 -10.28 11.99 -0.96
N LEU A 88 -9.55 13.10 -1.13
CA LEU A 88 -8.31 13.40 -0.40
C LEU A 88 -8.53 14.30 0.83
N GLN A 89 -9.74 14.29 1.41
CA GLN A 89 -10.00 15.01 2.65
C GLN A 89 -9.15 14.44 3.79
N THR A 90 -8.43 15.31 4.49
CA THR A 90 -7.58 14.97 5.64
C THR A 90 -7.38 16.18 6.57
N CYS A 91 -6.78 15.99 7.74
CA CYS A 91 -6.39 17.03 8.68
C CYS A 91 -5.12 16.61 9.46
N VAL A 92 -4.61 17.47 10.32
CA VAL A 92 -3.39 17.20 11.11
C VAL A 92 -3.51 15.97 12.02
N ASP A 93 -4.71 15.72 12.56
CA ASP A 93 -4.99 14.59 13.46
C ASP A 93 -5.18 13.26 12.72
N ASP A 94 -5.19 13.28 11.38
CA ASP A 94 -5.44 12.11 10.55
C ASP A 94 -4.14 11.38 10.14
N ARG A 95 -3.00 11.76 10.72
CA ARG A 95 -1.67 11.19 10.43
C ARG A 95 -1.23 10.20 11.53
N PRO A 96 -0.47 9.13 11.20
CA PRO A 96 0.07 8.77 9.89
C PRO A 96 -0.98 8.23 8.89
N LEU A 97 -1.07 8.84 7.70
CA LEU A 97 -2.06 8.49 6.68
C LEU A 97 -1.40 7.80 5.48
N ILE A 98 -1.95 6.67 5.06
CA ILE A 98 -1.54 5.99 3.83
C ILE A 98 -2.59 6.21 2.74
N VAL A 99 -2.19 6.78 1.60
CA VAL A 99 -3.10 7.01 0.46
C VAL A 99 -3.02 5.82 -0.49
N GLN A 100 -4.15 5.14 -0.69
CA GLN A 100 -4.20 3.97 -1.54
C GLN A 100 -4.63 4.31 -2.98
N LEU A 101 -3.76 4.02 -3.93
CA LEU A 101 -3.95 4.20 -5.36
C LEU A 101 -4.33 2.89 -6.05
N GLN A 102 -5.10 3.03 -7.13
CA GLN A 102 -5.47 1.96 -8.03
C GLN A 102 -5.10 2.32 -9.47
N GLY A 103 -4.59 1.36 -10.22
CA GLY A 103 -4.26 1.48 -11.63
C GLY A 103 -3.28 0.40 -12.09
N ASN A 104 -3.08 0.33 -13.40
CA ASN A 104 -2.22 -0.68 -14.04
C ASN A 104 -1.15 -0.09 -14.96
N ASP A 105 -1.28 1.18 -15.35
CA ASP A 105 -0.28 1.91 -16.12
C ASP A 105 0.76 2.57 -15.19
N PRO A 106 2.06 2.20 -15.26
CA PRO A 106 3.09 2.75 -14.39
C PRO A 106 3.22 4.27 -14.44
N ALA A 107 3.03 4.89 -15.61
CA ALA A 107 3.16 6.33 -15.76
C ALA A 107 2.01 7.08 -15.07
N THR A 108 0.79 6.60 -15.26
CA THR A 108 -0.43 7.15 -14.67
C THR A 108 -0.43 7.03 -13.16
N VAL A 109 -0.09 5.87 -12.60
CA VAL A 109 -0.05 5.66 -11.15
C VAL A 109 1.05 6.53 -10.51
N ALA A 110 2.22 6.63 -11.14
CA ALA A 110 3.30 7.48 -10.66
C ALA A 110 2.95 8.98 -10.69
N ALA A 111 2.28 9.45 -11.74
CA ALA A 111 1.81 10.82 -11.84
C ALA A 111 0.76 11.12 -10.75
N ALA A 112 -0.15 10.18 -10.47
CA ALA A 112 -1.12 10.30 -9.40
C ALA A 112 -0.43 10.36 -8.02
N ALA A 113 0.56 9.50 -7.76
CA ALA A 113 1.33 9.51 -6.52
C ALA A 113 2.05 10.85 -6.29
N ALA A 114 2.70 11.38 -7.32
CA ALA A 114 3.34 12.70 -7.26
C ALA A 114 2.32 13.82 -6.99
N LEU A 115 1.13 13.73 -7.57
CA LEU A 115 0.05 14.67 -7.28
C LEU A 115 -0.42 14.56 -5.83
N VAL A 116 -0.57 13.35 -5.30
CA VAL A 116 -0.98 13.13 -3.90
C VAL A 116 0.04 13.74 -2.95
N GLU A 117 1.34 13.46 -3.11
CA GLU A 117 2.39 14.01 -2.24
C GLU A 117 2.37 15.55 -2.20
N ARG A 118 2.10 16.21 -3.33
CA ARG A 118 2.03 17.67 -3.40
C ARG A 118 0.74 18.27 -2.83
N THR A 119 -0.34 17.50 -2.72
CA THR A 119 -1.69 18.04 -2.46
C THR A 119 -2.35 17.49 -1.20
N CYS A 120 -1.84 16.39 -0.65
CA CYS A 120 -2.37 15.71 0.51
C CYS A 120 -1.22 15.44 1.51
N PRO A 121 -1.31 15.91 2.76
CA PRO A 121 -0.36 15.54 3.79
C PRO A 121 -0.58 14.07 4.18
N CYS A 122 0.05 13.14 3.45
CA CYS A 122 0.14 11.72 3.79
C CYS A 122 1.57 11.31 4.16
N ASP A 123 1.74 10.05 4.54
CA ASP A 123 2.97 9.46 5.06
C ASP A 123 3.46 8.27 4.22
N ALA A 124 2.60 7.68 3.38
CA ALA A 124 2.96 6.66 2.41
C ALA A 124 1.98 6.62 1.23
N ILE A 125 2.43 6.05 0.11
CA ILE A 125 1.60 5.68 -1.04
C ILE A 125 1.43 4.16 -1.07
N ASP A 126 0.18 3.68 -1.12
CA ASP A 126 -0.12 2.25 -1.22
C ASP A 126 -0.65 1.89 -2.60
N LEU A 127 -0.21 0.76 -3.14
CA LEU A 127 -0.76 0.16 -4.36
C LEU A 127 -1.84 -0.87 -4.01
N ASN A 128 -3.07 -0.65 -4.44
CA ASN A 128 -4.15 -1.62 -4.29
C ASN A 128 -3.99 -2.79 -5.27
N LEU A 129 -3.68 -3.97 -4.74
CA LEU A 129 -3.60 -5.23 -5.48
C LEU A 129 -4.60 -6.27 -4.95
N GLY A 130 -5.65 -5.81 -4.26
CA GLY A 130 -6.58 -6.70 -3.54
C GLY A 130 -8.05 -6.53 -3.90
N CYS A 131 -8.43 -5.48 -4.63
CA CYS A 131 -9.82 -5.24 -5.02
C CYS A 131 -10.29 -6.27 -6.07
N PRO A 132 -11.35 -7.08 -5.81
CA PRO A 132 -11.83 -8.09 -6.75
C PRO A 132 -13.04 -7.63 -7.57
N LEU A 133 -13.30 -6.31 -7.66
CA LEU A 133 -14.49 -5.80 -8.34
C LEU A 133 -14.53 -6.28 -9.81
N PRO A 134 -15.68 -6.64 -10.38
CA PRO A 134 -15.77 -7.09 -11.77
C PRO A 134 -15.20 -6.08 -12.79
N GLN A 135 -15.30 -4.78 -12.51
CA GLN A 135 -14.69 -3.73 -13.35
C GLN A 135 -13.16 -3.82 -13.39
N ALA A 136 -12.55 -4.40 -12.35
CA ALA A 136 -11.12 -4.62 -12.24
C ALA A 136 -10.62 -5.73 -13.17
N GLU A 137 -11.49 -6.67 -13.56
CA GLU A 137 -11.17 -7.74 -14.50
C GLU A 137 -10.94 -7.17 -15.90
N ALA A 138 -11.94 -6.43 -16.40
CA ALA A 138 -11.92 -5.88 -17.76
C ALA A 138 -10.79 -4.86 -17.96
N GLN A 139 -10.40 -4.15 -16.91
CA GLN A 139 -9.36 -3.13 -16.94
C GLN A 139 -8.03 -3.60 -16.33
N VAL A 140 -7.93 -4.87 -15.91
CA VAL A 140 -6.72 -5.49 -15.34
C VAL A 140 -6.08 -4.62 -14.24
N PHE A 141 -6.79 -4.44 -13.12
CA PHE A 141 -6.27 -3.76 -11.93
C PHE A 141 -6.61 -4.52 -10.65
N GLY A 142 -6.12 -4.06 -9.49
CA GLY A 142 -6.45 -4.69 -8.21
C GLY A 142 -6.00 -6.15 -8.15
N ALA A 143 -6.89 -7.06 -7.74
CA ALA A 143 -6.57 -8.48 -7.62
C ALA A 143 -6.31 -9.18 -8.97
N TYR A 144 -6.60 -8.52 -10.10
CA TYR A 144 -6.31 -9.05 -11.44
C TYR A 144 -4.88 -8.74 -11.92
N LEU A 145 -4.14 -7.89 -11.20
CA LEU A 145 -2.70 -7.72 -11.43
C LEU A 145 -1.84 -8.75 -10.68
N LEU A 146 -2.47 -9.61 -9.87
CA LEU A 146 -1.77 -10.63 -9.09
C LEU A 146 -1.31 -11.81 -9.93
N ASP A 147 -1.91 -12.02 -11.10
CA ASP A 147 -1.57 -13.10 -12.01
C ASP A 147 -0.11 -12.95 -12.50
N ARG A 148 0.61 -14.07 -12.58
CA ARG A 148 2.08 -14.11 -12.69
C ARG A 148 2.64 -13.37 -13.92
N GLU A 149 1.85 -13.29 -14.99
CA GLU A 149 2.20 -12.54 -16.20
C GLU A 149 2.32 -11.02 -15.97
N HIS A 150 1.68 -10.48 -14.95
CA HIS A 150 1.66 -9.05 -14.63
C HIS A 150 2.72 -8.63 -13.60
N TRP A 151 3.45 -9.55 -13.00
CA TRP A 151 4.48 -9.23 -12.00
C TRP A 151 5.57 -8.25 -12.50
N PRO A 152 6.04 -8.33 -13.77
CA PRO A 152 6.94 -7.31 -14.30
C PRO A 152 6.32 -5.91 -14.34
N THR A 153 5.02 -5.82 -14.63
CA THR A 153 4.27 -4.56 -14.60
C THR A 153 4.14 -4.04 -13.17
N LEU A 154 3.83 -4.91 -12.19
CA LEU A 154 3.79 -4.53 -10.78
C LEU A 154 5.11 -3.92 -10.29
N GLY A 155 6.23 -4.59 -10.59
CA GLY A 155 7.56 -4.07 -10.25
C GLY A 155 7.79 -2.69 -10.86
N ARG A 156 7.44 -2.51 -12.13
CA ARG A 156 7.53 -1.20 -12.80
C ARG A 156 6.63 -0.14 -12.16
N ILE A 157 5.41 -0.47 -11.76
CA ILE A 157 4.53 0.49 -11.07
C ILE A 157 5.20 0.98 -9.77
N VAL A 158 5.68 0.06 -8.94
CA VAL A 158 6.34 0.40 -7.66
C VAL A 158 7.58 1.26 -7.89
N GLU A 159 8.45 0.87 -8.83
CA GLU A 159 9.64 1.64 -9.19
C GLU A 159 9.27 3.06 -9.64
N ARG A 160 8.25 3.21 -10.49
CA ARG A 160 7.83 4.52 -11.00
C ARG A 160 7.21 5.40 -9.93
N ILE A 161 6.50 4.84 -8.95
CA ILE A 161 5.99 5.60 -7.78
C ILE A 161 7.16 6.08 -6.91
N LEU A 162 8.17 5.24 -6.69
CA LEU A 162 9.37 5.62 -5.94
C LEU A 162 10.15 6.72 -6.65
N GLU A 163 10.27 6.67 -7.97
CA GLU A 163 10.90 7.74 -8.76
C GLU A 163 10.13 9.07 -8.70
N SER A 164 8.81 9.03 -8.53
CA SER A 164 7.95 10.22 -8.63
C SER A 164 7.65 10.90 -7.30
N THR A 165 7.99 10.26 -6.17
CA THR A 165 7.70 10.76 -4.82
C THR A 165 8.90 10.63 -3.88
N SER A 166 8.89 11.30 -2.72
CA SER A 166 9.84 11.04 -1.63
C SER A 166 9.28 10.10 -0.54
N LEU A 167 8.00 9.72 -0.64
CA LEU A 167 7.29 8.87 0.31
C LEU A 167 7.68 7.38 0.18
N PRO A 168 7.53 6.59 1.26
CA PRO A 168 7.56 5.14 1.19
C PRO A 168 6.39 4.59 0.36
N VAL A 169 6.65 3.47 -0.31
CA VAL A 169 5.65 2.76 -1.12
C VAL A 169 5.29 1.44 -0.43
N THR A 170 4.00 1.20 -0.31
CA THR A 170 3.42 -0.01 0.28
C THR A 170 2.50 -0.70 -0.71
N ALA A 171 2.12 -1.94 -0.45
CA ALA A 171 1.13 -2.64 -1.28
C ALA A 171 0.15 -3.42 -0.41
N LYS A 172 -1.11 -3.51 -0.85
CA LYS A 172 -2.11 -4.40 -0.25
C LYS A 172 -2.52 -5.50 -1.24
N ILE A 173 -2.21 -6.75 -0.93
CA ILE A 173 -2.47 -7.93 -1.76
C ILE A 173 -3.54 -8.85 -1.14
N ARG A 174 -3.91 -9.89 -1.90
CA ARG A 174 -4.61 -11.09 -1.44
C ARG A 174 -3.65 -12.29 -1.49
N LEU A 175 -4.05 -13.40 -0.87
CA LEU A 175 -3.37 -14.67 -1.10
C LEU A 175 -3.49 -15.09 -2.58
N LEU A 176 -2.45 -15.75 -3.06
CA LEU A 176 -2.45 -16.49 -4.32
C LEU A 176 -2.80 -17.97 -4.04
N GLU A 177 -2.69 -18.83 -5.05
CA GLU A 177 -3.06 -20.25 -4.94
C GLU A 177 -2.27 -21.00 -3.86
N SER A 178 -1.08 -20.51 -3.50
CA SER A 178 -0.29 -21.06 -2.40
C SER A 178 0.46 -19.98 -1.61
N SER A 179 0.92 -20.33 -0.41
CA SER A 179 1.79 -19.46 0.39
C SER A 179 3.15 -19.23 -0.29
N GLU A 180 3.68 -20.22 -1.02
CA GLU A 180 4.91 -20.08 -1.81
C GLU A 180 4.75 -19.08 -2.97
N GLU A 181 3.61 -19.12 -3.67
CA GLU A 181 3.35 -18.17 -4.74
C GLU A 181 3.16 -16.75 -4.18
N THR A 182 2.42 -16.63 -3.08
CA THR A 182 2.23 -15.38 -2.35
C THR A 182 3.58 -14.80 -1.88
N LEU A 183 4.46 -15.65 -1.35
CA LEU A 183 5.82 -15.28 -0.94
C LEU A 183 6.66 -14.80 -2.13
N ALA A 184 6.58 -15.48 -3.27
CA ALA A 184 7.29 -15.08 -4.48
C ALA A 184 6.85 -13.70 -4.97
N LEU A 185 5.54 -13.41 -4.97
CA LEU A 185 5.03 -12.07 -5.26
C LEU A 185 5.53 -11.03 -4.24
N CYS A 186 5.49 -11.34 -2.95
CA CYS A 186 6.00 -10.44 -1.91
C CYS A 186 7.48 -10.07 -2.14
N ARG A 187 8.30 -11.04 -2.58
CA ARG A 187 9.70 -10.79 -2.94
C ARG A 187 9.86 -9.90 -4.17
N VAL A 188 8.99 -10.04 -5.17
CA VAL A 188 8.98 -9.13 -6.33
C VAL A 188 8.68 -7.70 -5.90
N LEU A 189 7.64 -7.50 -5.09
CA LEU A 189 7.26 -6.17 -4.58
C LEU A 189 8.36 -5.57 -3.69
N ALA A 190 8.95 -6.38 -2.81
CA ALA A 190 10.07 -5.97 -1.96
C ALA A 190 11.29 -5.56 -2.79
N ALA A 191 11.66 -6.35 -3.81
CA ALA A 191 12.78 -6.05 -4.70
C ALA A 191 12.55 -4.78 -5.54
N ALA A 192 11.30 -4.49 -5.88
CA ALA A 192 10.92 -3.23 -6.55
C ALA A 192 10.93 -2.01 -5.61
N GLY A 193 10.97 -2.24 -4.29
CA GLY A 193 11.15 -1.20 -3.28
C GLY A 193 9.97 -0.97 -2.34
N CYS A 194 8.96 -1.86 -2.32
CA CYS A 194 7.92 -1.82 -1.29
C CYS A 194 8.53 -2.05 0.10
N SER A 195 8.18 -1.21 1.07
CA SER A 195 8.66 -1.30 2.46
C SER A 195 7.61 -1.83 3.44
N LEU A 196 6.35 -1.95 3.00
CA LEU A 196 5.28 -2.63 3.75
C LEU A 196 4.34 -3.36 2.77
N ILE A 197 3.93 -4.57 3.11
CA ILE A 197 2.94 -5.36 2.38
C ILE A 197 1.84 -5.82 3.33
N ALA A 198 0.59 -5.45 3.05
CA ALA A 198 -0.59 -5.93 3.76
C ALA A 198 -1.23 -7.09 3.00
N ILE A 199 -1.40 -8.24 3.66
CA ILE A 199 -1.92 -9.46 3.04
C ILE A 199 -3.32 -9.72 3.55
N HIS A 200 -4.31 -9.66 2.67
CA HIS A 200 -5.63 -10.21 2.97
C HIS A 200 -5.53 -11.74 2.88
N GLY A 201 -5.77 -12.45 3.98
CA GLY A 201 -5.73 -13.91 4.07
C GLY A 201 -6.82 -14.65 3.28
N ARG A 202 -7.29 -14.09 2.16
CA ARG A 202 -8.23 -14.75 1.26
C ARG A 202 -7.76 -14.52 -0.15
N GLU A 203 -7.92 -15.54 -0.99
CA GLU A 203 -7.74 -15.43 -2.42
C GLU A 203 -8.74 -14.46 -3.07
N ARG A 204 -8.52 -14.16 -4.35
CA ARG A 204 -9.50 -13.48 -5.20
C ARG A 204 -10.76 -14.37 -5.28
N PRO A 205 -11.95 -13.89 -4.87
CA PRO A 205 -13.17 -14.68 -5.03
C PRO A 205 -13.41 -14.99 -6.52
N ALA A 206 -13.85 -16.22 -6.84
CA ALA A 206 -14.20 -16.54 -8.21
C ALA A 206 -15.37 -15.65 -8.68
N ALA A 207 -15.38 -15.30 -9.97
CA ALA A 207 -16.34 -14.35 -10.55
C ALA A 207 -17.81 -14.71 -10.26
N GLU A 208 -18.11 -16.00 -10.09
CA GLU A 208 -19.44 -16.54 -9.80
C GLU A 208 -19.93 -16.24 -8.37
N LEU A 209 -19.03 -16.15 -7.37
CA LEU A 209 -19.39 -15.83 -5.98
C LEU A 209 -19.87 -14.37 -5.82
N HIS A 210 -19.54 -13.48 -6.75
CA HIS A 210 -20.05 -12.11 -6.75
C HIS A 210 -21.58 -12.03 -6.98
N ARG A 211 -22.23 -13.11 -7.46
CA ARG A 211 -23.66 -13.14 -7.82
C ARG A 211 -24.63 -13.60 -6.72
N GLY A 212 -24.21 -13.70 -5.46
CA GLY A 212 -25.16 -13.78 -4.34
C GLY A 212 -24.93 -14.86 -3.29
N GLN A 213 -23.86 -15.64 -3.37
CA GLN A 213 -23.49 -16.57 -2.32
C GLN A 213 -22.13 -16.17 -1.74
N ARG A 214 -22.14 -15.28 -0.74
CA ARG A 214 -20.97 -15.07 0.11
C ARG A 214 -20.86 -16.26 1.06
N GLN A 215 -20.35 -17.40 0.61
CA GLN A 215 -19.78 -18.33 1.57
C GLN A 215 -18.66 -17.55 2.28
N ALA A 216 -18.85 -17.30 3.57
CA ALA A 216 -17.90 -16.57 4.39
C ALA A 216 -16.70 -17.49 4.66
N VAL A 217 -15.85 -17.65 3.64
CA VAL A 217 -14.58 -18.38 3.79
C VAL A 217 -13.76 -17.61 4.82
N ALA A 218 -13.33 -18.30 5.88
CA ALA A 218 -12.43 -17.71 6.87
C ALA A 218 -11.14 -17.28 6.18
N ALA A 219 -10.51 -16.21 6.66
CA ALA A 219 -9.16 -15.89 6.20
C ALA A 219 -8.19 -16.98 6.66
N ASP A 220 -7.33 -17.44 5.75
CA ASP A 220 -6.21 -18.32 6.03
C ASP A 220 -5.05 -17.51 6.63
N LEU A 221 -4.98 -17.53 7.96
CA LEU A 221 -3.91 -16.87 8.71
C LEU A 221 -2.63 -17.72 8.75
N ASP A 222 -2.74 -19.03 8.46
CA ASP A 222 -1.58 -19.92 8.42
C ASP A 222 -0.73 -19.62 7.17
N ALA A 223 -1.36 -19.39 6.03
CA ALA A 223 -0.67 -18.92 4.83
C ALA A 223 0.04 -17.56 5.06
N ILE A 224 -0.58 -16.63 5.81
CA ILE A 224 0.08 -15.36 6.18
C ILE A 224 1.29 -15.62 7.09
N ARG A 225 1.16 -16.53 8.07
CA ARG A 225 2.27 -16.92 8.95
C ARG A 225 3.46 -17.44 8.14
N ASP A 226 3.22 -18.34 7.20
CA ASP A 226 4.27 -18.96 6.40
C ASP A 226 5.03 -17.90 5.57
N VAL A 227 4.29 -16.94 4.97
CA VAL A 227 4.90 -15.80 4.27
C VAL A 227 5.67 -14.90 5.24
N ALA A 228 5.12 -14.61 6.42
CA ALA A 228 5.75 -13.73 7.40
C ALA A 228 7.08 -14.27 7.91
N GLN A 229 7.13 -15.56 8.23
CA GLN A 229 8.35 -16.23 8.65
C GLN A 229 9.43 -16.21 7.56
N ALA A 230 9.04 -16.36 6.29
CA ALA A 230 9.97 -16.44 5.17
C ALA A 230 10.47 -15.08 4.63
N MET A 231 9.72 -13.99 4.83
CA MET A 231 10.12 -12.63 4.40
C MET A 231 11.10 -11.95 5.36
N GLY A 232 11.08 -12.32 6.65
CA GLY A 232 11.92 -11.69 7.67
C GLY A 232 11.45 -10.28 8.06
N ALA A 233 12.39 -9.37 8.33
CA ALA A 233 12.10 -8.07 8.97
C ALA A 233 11.74 -6.94 7.99
N THR A 234 12.02 -7.07 6.69
CA THR A 234 11.72 -6.01 5.71
C THR A 234 11.35 -6.63 4.36
N PRO A 235 10.22 -6.24 3.76
CA PRO A 235 9.23 -5.24 4.19
C PRO A 235 8.49 -5.62 5.48
N LEU A 236 7.89 -4.62 6.13
CA LEU A 236 6.90 -4.87 7.18
C LEU A 236 5.73 -5.65 6.57
N LEU A 237 5.17 -6.59 7.33
CA LEU A 237 4.02 -7.38 6.92
C LEU A 237 2.85 -7.14 7.83
N LEU A 238 1.69 -6.83 7.24
CA LEU A 238 0.43 -6.68 7.95
C LEU A 238 -0.50 -7.83 7.60
N SER A 239 -1.07 -8.45 8.62
CA SER A 239 -2.12 -9.45 8.46
C SER A 239 -3.49 -8.79 8.37
N ASN A 240 -4.29 -9.15 7.37
CA ASN A 240 -5.66 -8.67 7.21
C ASN A 240 -6.63 -9.85 7.05
N GLY A 241 -7.60 -9.96 7.96
CA GLY A 241 -8.62 -11.02 7.92
C GLY A 241 -8.96 -11.55 9.30
N ASN A 242 -10.19 -12.03 9.47
CA ASN A 242 -10.72 -12.62 10.71
C ASN A 242 -10.64 -11.74 11.99
N THR A 243 -10.30 -10.46 11.89
CA THR A 243 -10.35 -9.53 13.04
C THR A 243 -11.75 -8.91 13.14
N GLN A 244 -12.61 -9.42 14.02
CA GLN A 244 -14.01 -8.99 14.19
C GLN A 244 -14.33 -8.49 15.60
N ALA A 245 -13.53 -8.86 16.59
CA ALA A 245 -13.64 -8.45 18.00
C ALA A 245 -12.25 -8.12 18.58
N PRO A 246 -12.17 -7.39 19.72
CA PRO A 246 -10.91 -7.01 20.34
C PRO A 246 -9.92 -8.17 20.54
N ARG A 247 -10.39 -9.31 21.08
CA ARG A 247 -9.57 -10.52 21.28
C ARG A 247 -8.90 -11.04 19.98
N ASP A 248 -9.52 -10.80 18.83
CA ASP A 248 -9.02 -11.33 17.55
C ASP A 248 -7.74 -10.60 17.11
N VAL A 249 -7.49 -9.38 17.62
CA VAL A 249 -6.28 -8.59 17.36
C VAL A 249 -5.05 -9.35 17.83
N LEU A 250 -5.02 -9.72 19.11
CA LEU A 250 -3.89 -10.40 19.71
C LEU A 250 -3.73 -11.82 19.14
N LEU A 251 -4.84 -12.55 18.96
CA LEU A 251 -4.81 -13.89 18.36
C LEU A 251 -4.25 -13.87 16.93
N ASN A 252 -4.65 -12.88 16.12
CA ASN A 252 -4.14 -12.73 14.75
C ASN A 252 -2.62 -12.44 14.76
N LEU A 253 -2.17 -11.51 15.59
CA LEU A 253 -0.74 -11.18 15.73
C LEU A 253 0.09 -12.39 16.18
N GLN A 254 -0.41 -13.14 17.17
CA GLN A 254 0.26 -14.34 17.68
C GLN A 254 0.31 -15.46 16.65
N GLN A 255 -0.78 -15.70 15.92
CA GLN A 255 -0.85 -16.76 14.92
C GLN A 255 0.03 -16.46 13.70
N THR A 256 -0.01 -15.22 13.22
CA THR A 256 0.68 -14.84 11.98
C THR A 256 2.14 -14.45 12.20
N GLY A 257 2.49 -13.95 13.38
CA GLY A 257 3.80 -13.31 13.59
C GLY A 257 4.00 -12.06 12.73
N ALA A 258 2.93 -11.52 12.13
CA ALA A 258 2.99 -10.29 11.34
C ALA A 258 3.37 -9.09 12.22
N HIS A 259 3.92 -8.05 11.60
CA HIS A 259 4.36 -6.83 12.29
C HIS A 259 3.18 -5.99 12.80
N GLY A 260 2.00 -6.20 12.21
CA GLY A 260 0.76 -5.54 12.62
C GLY A 260 -0.47 -6.24 12.07
N VAL A 261 -1.63 -5.85 12.60
CA VAL A 261 -2.94 -6.30 12.12
C VAL A 261 -3.67 -5.15 11.46
N MET A 262 -4.32 -5.45 10.34
CA MET A 262 -5.19 -4.54 9.62
C MET A 262 -6.63 -5.04 9.73
N ALA A 263 -7.51 -4.23 10.32
CA ALA A 263 -8.93 -4.53 10.47
C ALA A 263 -9.79 -3.71 9.51
N ALA A 264 -10.88 -4.31 9.03
CA ALA A 264 -11.82 -3.70 8.09
C ALA A 264 -13.24 -3.72 8.66
N GLU A 265 -14.06 -4.71 8.29
CA GLU A 265 -15.46 -4.83 8.70
C GLU A 265 -15.65 -4.84 10.23
N GLY A 266 -14.69 -5.38 10.99
CA GLY A 266 -14.71 -5.33 12.46
C GLY A 266 -14.78 -3.90 13.00
N LEU A 267 -14.01 -2.97 12.42
CA LEU A 267 -14.03 -1.55 12.82
C LEU A 267 -15.32 -0.82 12.42
N LEU A 268 -16.00 -1.27 11.36
CA LEU A 268 -17.31 -0.73 10.99
C LEU A 268 -18.40 -1.16 11.98
N ARG A 269 -18.24 -2.32 12.61
CA ARG A 269 -19.15 -2.83 13.63
C ARG A 269 -18.86 -2.20 15.00
N ASP A 270 -17.59 -2.14 15.38
CA ASP A 270 -17.15 -1.50 16.62
C ASP A 270 -15.80 -0.77 16.41
N PRO A 271 -15.80 0.56 16.33
CA PRO A 271 -14.57 1.34 16.22
C PRO A 271 -13.61 1.16 17.41
N ARG A 272 -14.09 0.66 18.55
CA ARG A 272 -13.29 0.38 19.76
C ARG A 272 -12.48 -0.90 19.70
N LEU A 273 -12.53 -1.62 18.57
CA LEU A 273 -11.86 -2.90 18.38
C LEU A 273 -10.37 -2.89 18.79
N PHE A 274 -9.69 -1.74 18.69
CA PHE A 274 -8.28 -1.59 19.03
C PHE A 274 -7.98 -1.09 20.45
N GLU A 275 -8.98 -0.67 21.25
CA GLU A 275 -8.73 0.00 22.54
C GLU A 275 -7.94 -0.86 23.52
N GLU A 276 -8.27 -2.15 23.64
CA GLU A 276 -7.60 -3.07 24.57
C GLU A 276 -6.11 -3.23 24.22
N GLU A 277 -5.79 -3.54 22.96
CA GLU A 277 -4.39 -3.71 22.52
C GLU A 277 -3.65 -2.36 22.54
N ALA A 278 -4.31 -1.26 22.20
CA ALA A 278 -3.72 0.08 22.31
C ALA A 278 -3.37 0.43 23.77
N ALA A 279 -4.22 0.07 24.74
CA ALA A 279 -3.95 0.25 26.16
C ALA A 279 -2.73 -0.57 26.62
N VAL A 280 -2.61 -1.83 26.20
CA VAL A 280 -1.44 -2.69 26.49
C VAL A 280 -0.14 -2.07 25.96
N LEU A 281 -0.19 -1.41 24.79
CA LEU A 281 0.95 -0.72 24.21
C LEU A 281 1.30 0.62 24.89
N GLY A 282 0.61 0.97 25.99
CA GLY A 282 0.79 2.24 26.70
C GLY A 282 0.22 3.44 25.94
N ARG A 283 -0.76 3.20 25.06
CA ARG A 283 -1.40 4.21 24.20
C ARG A 283 -2.86 4.48 24.58
N GLY A 284 -3.33 3.89 25.68
CA GLY A 284 -4.65 4.13 26.25
C GLY A 284 -4.69 5.43 27.05
N GLU A 285 -5.62 6.32 26.66
CA GLU A 285 -6.01 7.58 27.32
C GLU A 285 -4.96 8.72 27.38
N GLY A 286 -4.56 9.23 26.22
CA GLY A 286 -3.89 10.54 26.07
C GLY A 286 -4.84 11.69 25.69
N GLY A 287 -6.10 11.69 26.15
CA GLY A 287 -7.11 12.63 25.64
C GLY A 287 -8.33 12.88 26.51
N ARG A 288 -8.32 12.52 27.80
CA ARG A 288 -9.25 13.14 28.75
C ARG A 288 -8.60 14.43 29.21
N GLY A 289 -8.94 15.53 28.54
CA GLY A 289 -8.67 16.85 29.07
C GLY A 289 -9.30 16.93 30.45
N ASP A 290 -8.47 16.92 31.49
CA ASP A 290 -8.85 17.41 32.80
C ASP A 290 -9.30 18.86 32.59
N VAL A 291 -10.61 19.04 32.48
CA VAL A 291 -11.24 20.31 32.80
C VAL A 291 -11.05 20.43 34.31
N MET A 292 -9.87 20.92 34.70
CA MET A 292 -9.61 21.43 36.03
C MET A 292 -10.71 22.43 36.33
N ARG A 293 -11.60 22.03 37.24
CA ARG A 293 -12.55 22.91 37.90
C ARG A 293 -11.74 24.04 38.51
N GLY A 294 -11.87 25.24 37.94
CA GLY A 294 -11.44 26.46 38.58
C GLY A 294 -12.35 26.75 39.77
N GLU A 295 -12.06 26.14 40.90
CA GLU A 295 -12.46 26.63 42.22
C GLU A 295 -11.20 27.19 42.88
N GLY A 296 -11.22 28.48 43.22
CA GLY A 296 -10.10 29.16 43.85
C GLY A 296 -10.30 30.66 43.90
N GLY A 297 -11.24 31.10 44.73
CA GLY A 297 -11.35 32.48 45.17
C GLY A 297 -10.26 32.86 46.18
N SER A 298 -9.90 34.14 46.17
CA SER A 298 -9.36 34.98 47.26
C SER A 298 -9.05 36.32 46.56
N GLU A 299 -9.80 37.40 46.75
CA GLU A 299 -9.76 38.28 47.94
C GLU A 299 -8.33 38.48 48.46
N GLU A 300 -7.66 39.48 47.88
CA GLU A 300 -7.08 40.65 48.59
C GLU A 300 -6.91 41.82 47.60
#